data_AF-A0A1I3XR77-F1
#
_entry.id   AF-A0A1I3XR77-F1
#
_cell.length_a   1.000
_cell.length_b   1.000
_cell.length_c   1.000
_cell.angle_alpha   90.00
_cell.angle_beta   90.00
_cell.angle_gamma   90.00
#
_symmetry.space_group_name_H-M   'P 1'
#
loop_
_entity.id
_entity.type
_entity.pdbx_description
1 polymer ?
#
loop_
_entity_poly.entity_id
_entity_poly.type
_entity_poly.pdbx_seq_one_letter_code
_entity_poly.pdbx_strand_id
1 'polypeptide(L)'
;MKDKVKGTFGKQIILKGDCWMSDKKKTWDDKLNPLYFPLLTAFPIGGWLLFKSPPMTGVEITLHIITFLFLIFSGTVETYSEEAKQQVFGYIYLLSALIFGGISLFRWLI
;
A
#
# COMPACT_ATOMS: atom_id res chain seq x y z
N MET A 1 -26.82 -44.05 -50.30
CA MET A 1 -28.19 -43.51 -50.38
C MET A 1 -28.87 -43.66 -49.03
N LYS A 2 -29.10 -42.53 -48.34
CA LYS A 2 -30.16 -42.29 -47.35
C LYS A 2 -30.17 -40.78 -47.09
N ASP A 3 -31.04 -40.08 -47.83
CA ASP A 3 -31.40 -38.70 -47.57
C ASP A 3 -32.39 -38.60 -46.40
N LYS A 4 -32.31 -37.50 -45.64
CA LYS A 4 -33.40 -36.75 -44.95
C LYS A 4 -32.79 -35.86 -43.86
N VAL A 5 -33.26 -34.66 -43.52
CA VAL A 5 -34.16 -33.62 -44.05
C VAL A 5 -33.95 -32.40 -43.11
N LYS A 6 -34.16 -31.19 -43.64
CA LYS A 6 -34.24 -29.84 -43.04
C LYS A 6 -34.74 -29.73 -41.58
N GLY A 7 -34.27 -28.68 -40.88
CA GLY A 7 -34.97 -28.14 -39.69
C GLY A 7 -34.33 -26.88 -39.11
N THR A 8 -34.99 -25.74 -39.32
CA THR A 8 -34.66 -24.38 -38.89
C THR A 8 -34.81 -24.17 -37.37
N PHE A 9 -34.13 -23.12 -36.87
CA PHE A 9 -34.65 -22.17 -35.86
C PHE A 9 -34.35 -22.46 -34.37
N GLY A 10 -33.48 -21.63 -33.80
CA GLY A 10 -33.75 -21.01 -32.51
C GLY A 10 -32.67 -21.14 -31.44
N LYS A 11 -32.19 -19.97 -30.98
CA LYS A 11 -31.58 -19.70 -29.65
C LYS A 11 -30.14 -20.24 -29.50
N GLN A 12 -29.12 -19.47 -29.13
CA GLN A 12 -29.05 -18.29 -28.28
C GLN A 12 -27.67 -17.65 -28.50
N ILE A 13 -27.65 -16.33 -28.71
CA ILE A 13 -26.68 -15.42 -28.08
C ILE A 13 -25.20 -15.79 -28.26
N ILE A 14 -24.63 -15.48 -29.42
CA ILE A 14 -23.19 -15.20 -29.54
C ILE A 14 -22.96 -13.76 -29.05
N LEU A 15 -23.10 -13.56 -27.74
CA LEU A 15 -22.49 -12.43 -27.03
C LEU A 15 -21.09 -12.88 -26.64
N LYS A 16 -20.11 -12.58 -27.48
CA LYS A 16 -18.75 -12.26 -27.05
C LYS A 16 -18.00 -11.70 -28.24
N GLY A 17 -18.38 -10.48 -28.59
CA GLY A 17 -17.49 -9.61 -29.33
C GLY A 17 -16.16 -9.49 -28.57
N ASP A 18 -15.10 -9.69 -29.32
CA ASP A 18 -13.88 -8.89 -29.25
C ASP A 18 -13.13 -8.94 -27.92
N CYS A 19 -12.43 -10.05 -27.81
CA CYS A 19 -11.30 -10.33 -26.92
C CYS A 19 -10.11 -9.39 -27.15
N TRP A 20 -10.24 -8.06 -27.11
CA TRP A 20 -9.07 -7.16 -27.11
C TRP A 20 -9.40 -5.80 -26.47
N MET A 21 -9.15 -5.67 -25.16
CA MET A 21 -8.62 -4.47 -24.47
C MET A 21 -9.03 -4.44 -22.99
N SER A 22 -8.08 -4.77 -22.09
CA SER A 22 -7.89 -4.01 -20.83
C SER A 22 -6.68 -4.44 -19.97
N ASP A 23 -5.56 -4.87 -20.55
CA ASP A 23 -4.33 -5.07 -19.75
C ASP A 23 -3.74 -3.75 -19.20
N LYS A 24 -4.08 -2.60 -19.78
CA LYS A 24 -3.54 -1.30 -19.33
C LYS A 24 -4.21 -0.70 -18.09
N LYS A 25 -5.37 -1.21 -17.67
CA LYS A 25 -6.07 -0.65 -16.51
C LYS A 25 -5.47 -1.13 -15.18
N LYS A 26 -4.90 -2.34 -15.17
CA LYS A 26 -4.33 -2.98 -13.98
C LYS A 26 -3.07 -2.25 -13.45
N THR A 27 -2.28 -1.67 -14.34
CA THR A 27 -1.00 -1.01 -13.98
C THR A 27 -1.17 0.33 -13.26
N TRP A 28 -2.32 1.02 -13.40
CA TRP A 28 -2.55 2.31 -12.76
C TRP A 28 -3.08 2.18 -11.33
N ASP A 29 -3.91 1.18 -11.05
CA ASP A 29 -4.34 0.85 -9.68
C ASP A 29 -3.16 0.35 -8.82
N ASP A 30 -2.23 -0.43 -9.40
CA ASP A 30 -1.00 -0.85 -8.70
C ASP A 30 -0.04 0.32 -8.40
N LYS A 31 -0.15 1.44 -9.12
CA LYS A 31 0.72 2.61 -8.95
C LYS A 31 0.18 3.61 -7.93
N LEU A 32 -1.14 3.59 -7.70
CA LEU A 32 -1.82 4.26 -6.60
C LEU A 32 -2.17 3.26 -5.49
N ASN A 33 -1.34 2.23 -5.32
CA ASN A 33 -1.55 1.27 -4.26
C ASN A 33 -1.47 2.04 -2.93
N PRO A 34 -2.52 2.03 -2.08
CA PRO A 34 -2.52 2.72 -0.78
C PRO A 34 -1.34 2.30 0.10
N LEU A 35 -0.66 1.20 -0.25
CA LEU A 35 0.65 0.79 0.25
C LEU A 35 1.69 1.91 0.33
N TYR A 36 1.80 2.83 -0.63
CA TYR A 36 2.89 3.83 -0.61
C TYR A 36 2.57 5.06 0.25
N PHE A 37 1.29 5.26 0.57
CA PHE A 37 0.81 6.42 1.29
C PHE A 37 1.44 6.56 2.70
N PRO A 38 1.61 5.46 3.46
CA PRO A 38 2.24 5.53 4.75
C PRO A 38 3.69 5.96 4.70
N LEU A 39 4.44 5.42 3.75
CA LEU A 39 5.86 5.71 3.57
C LEU A 39 6.05 7.16 3.08
N LEU A 40 5.24 7.60 2.12
CA LEU A 40 5.31 8.94 1.55
C LEU A 40 4.99 10.04 2.58
N THR A 41 4.11 9.78 3.54
CA THR A 41 3.75 10.75 4.57
C THR A 41 4.69 10.70 5.77
N ALA A 42 5.07 9.51 6.23
CA ALA A 42 5.91 9.34 7.41
C ALA A 42 7.37 9.77 7.21
N PHE A 43 7.96 9.53 6.03
CA PHE A 43 9.37 9.88 5.78
C PHE A 43 9.66 11.40 5.78
N PRO A 44 8.92 12.27 5.06
CA PRO A 44 9.20 13.69 5.08
C PRO A 44 8.91 14.31 6.45
N ILE A 45 7.83 13.88 7.11
CA ILE A 45 7.45 14.39 8.44
C ILE A 45 8.47 13.94 9.49
N GLY A 46 8.76 12.64 9.55
CA GLY A 46 9.76 12.08 10.46
C GLY A 46 11.15 12.66 10.19
N GLY A 47 11.56 12.76 8.92
CA GLY A 47 12.84 13.36 8.54
C GLY A 47 12.95 14.80 9.01
N TRP A 48 11.95 15.63 8.73
CA TRP A 48 11.92 17.03 9.18
C TRP A 48 12.04 17.15 10.71
N LEU A 49 11.29 16.32 11.42
CA LEU A 49 11.30 16.24 12.88
C LEU A 49 12.67 15.82 13.44
N LEU A 50 13.37 14.90 12.77
CA LEU A 50 14.72 14.49 13.15
C LEU A 50 15.78 15.59 12.96
N PHE A 51 15.64 16.45 11.95
CA PHE A 51 16.60 17.54 11.68
C PHE A 51 16.33 18.81 12.47
N LYS A 52 15.10 19.01 12.96
CA LYS A 52 14.75 20.22 13.71
C LYS A 52 15.49 20.29 15.05
N SER A 53 16.18 21.39 15.33
CA SER A 53 16.90 21.59 16.60
C SER A 53 15.95 21.75 17.80
N PRO A 54 16.31 21.22 18.99
CA PRO A 54 15.53 21.42 20.22
C PRO A 54 15.51 22.91 20.63
N PRO A 55 14.53 23.34 21.46
CA PRO A 55 13.52 22.54 22.16
C PRO A 55 12.33 22.17 21.27
N MET A 56 11.86 20.93 21.38
CA MET A 56 10.65 20.50 20.69
C MET A 56 9.41 21.04 21.40
N THR A 57 8.45 21.52 20.62
CA THR A 57 7.12 21.92 21.11
C THR A 57 6.23 20.70 21.32
N GLY A 58 5.17 20.82 22.14
CA GLY A 58 4.23 19.71 22.37
C GLY A 58 3.55 19.19 21.10
N VAL A 59 3.37 20.06 20.09
CA VAL A 59 2.85 19.68 18.77
C VAL A 59 3.82 18.74 18.05
N GLU A 60 5.12 19.04 18.10
CA GLU A 60 6.16 18.24 17.43
C GLU A 60 6.34 16.87 18.09
N ILE A 61 6.25 16.81 19.42
CA ILE A 61 6.26 15.54 20.16
C ILE A 61 5.03 14.70 19.76
N THR A 62 3.86 15.33 19.67
CA THR A 62 2.64 14.65 19.23
C THR A 62 2.77 14.12 17.81
N LEU A 63 3.36 14.91 16.91
CA LEU A 63 3.61 14.52 15.53
C LEU A 63 4.56 13.31 15.42
N HIS A 64 5.59 13.24 16.26
CA HIS A 64 6.46 12.07 16.36
C HIS A 64 5.68 10.82 16.78
N ILE A 65 4.89 10.93 17.85
CA ILE A 65 4.11 9.81 18.39
C ILE A 65 3.14 9.28 17.34
N ILE A 66 2.41 10.18 16.66
CA ILE A 66 1.48 9.79 15.59
C ILE A 66 2.22 9.11 14.45
N THR A 67 3.36 9.65 14.01
CA THR A 67 4.17 9.05 12.94
C THR A 67 4.65 7.65 13.31
N PHE A 68 5.11 7.48 14.55
CA PHE A 68 5.57 6.18 15.06
C PHE A 68 4.44 5.15 15.14
N LEU A 69 3.29 5.53 15.72
CA LEU A 69 2.12 4.66 15.81
C LEU A 69 1.61 4.25 14.43
N PHE A 70 1.61 5.21 13.50
CA PHE A 70 1.17 4.97 12.14
C PHE A 70 2.09 4.01 11.38
N LEU A 71 3.41 4.12 11.53
CA LEU A 71 4.36 3.15 10.96
C LEU A 71 4.20 1.76 11.56
N ILE A 72 3.96 1.64 12.87
CA ILE A 72 3.69 0.34 13.52
C ILE A 72 2.40 -0.27 12.99
N PHE A 73 1.33 0.51 12.94
CA PHE A 73 0.03 0.06 12.45
C PHE A 73 0.14 -0.43 11.00
N SER A 74 0.70 0.41 10.12
CA SER A 74 0.92 0.06 8.71
C SER A 74 1.81 -1.17 8.57
N GLY A 75 2.90 -1.25 9.33
CA GLY A 75 3.81 -2.38 9.30
C GLY A 75 3.14 -3.69 9.71
N THR A 76 2.31 -3.65 10.75
CA THR A 76 1.60 -4.82 11.29
C THR A 76 0.50 -5.31 10.34
N VAL A 77 -0.30 -4.39 9.78
CA VAL A 77 -1.35 -4.74 8.81
C VAL A 77 -0.72 -5.41 7.58
N GLU A 78 0.37 -4.84 7.10
CA GLU A 78 1.03 -5.28 5.89
C GLU A 78 1.79 -6.62 6.08
N THR A 79 2.38 -6.87 7.25
CA THR A 79 3.01 -8.17 7.57
C THR A 79 1.99 -9.31 7.68
N TYR A 80 0.71 -9.01 7.94
CA TYR A 80 -0.35 -10.01 7.98
C TYR A 80 -0.90 -10.37 6.60
N SER A 81 -0.44 -9.72 5.53
CA SER A 81 -0.87 -10.02 4.17
C SER A 81 -0.36 -11.38 3.67
N GLU A 82 -1.12 -12.01 2.77
CA GLU A 82 -0.73 -13.24 2.06
C GLU A 82 0.28 -12.98 0.93
N GLU A 83 0.40 -11.73 0.47
CA GLU A 83 1.34 -11.36 -0.59
C GLU A 83 2.75 -11.13 -0.02
N ALA A 84 3.73 -11.91 -0.47
CA ALA A 84 5.12 -11.77 -0.01
C ALA A 84 5.70 -10.36 -0.22
N LYS A 85 5.27 -9.65 -1.28
CA LYS A 85 5.68 -8.25 -1.51
C LYS A 85 5.19 -7.33 -0.40
N GLN A 86 3.94 -7.51 0.00
CA GLN A 86 3.31 -6.74 1.06
C GLN A 86 4.06 -6.97 2.38
N GLN A 87 4.29 -8.24 2.75
CA GLN A 87 5.05 -8.58 3.95
C GLN A 87 6.42 -7.89 4.03
N VAL A 88 7.17 -7.82 2.93
CA VAL A 88 8.46 -7.11 2.87
C VAL A 88 8.30 -5.62 3.17
N PHE A 89 7.31 -4.95 2.59
CA PHE A 89 6.99 -3.56 2.94
C PHE A 89 6.60 -3.41 4.41
N GLY A 90 5.84 -4.37 4.94
CA GLY A 90 5.51 -4.46 6.36
C GLY A 90 6.74 -4.43 7.26
N TYR A 91 7.74 -5.24 6.96
CA TYR A 91 9.01 -5.23 7.69
C TYR A 91 9.79 -3.91 7.53
N ILE A 92 9.76 -3.28 6.35
CA ILE A 92 10.39 -1.96 6.14
C ILE A 92 9.71 -0.89 7.01
N TYR A 93 8.38 -0.92 7.15
CA TYR A 93 7.65 -0.02 8.05
C TYR A 93 8.05 -0.22 9.50
N LEU A 94 8.11 -1.46 9.97
CA LEU A 94 8.48 -1.78 11.35
C LEU A 94 9.94 -1.40 11.66
N LEU A 95 10.87 -1.66 10.73
CA LEU A 95 12.26 -1.28 10.88
C LEU A 95 12.41 0.24 10.92
N SER A 96 11.68 0.96 10.06
CA SER A 96 11.64 2.41 10.07
C SER A 96 11.08 2.95 11.37
N ALA A 97 9.98 2.38 11.89
CA ALA A 97 9.41 2.74 13.19
C ALA A 97 10.44 2.59 14.30
N LEU A 98 11.16 1.47 14.33
CA LEU A 98 12.19 1.18 15.33
C LEU A 98 13.32 2.23 15.30
N ILE A 99 13.83 2.55 14.11
CA ILE A 99 14.90 3.55 13.94
C ILE A 99 14.39 4.95 14.35
N PHE A 100 13.24 5.38 13.83
CA PHE A 100 12.67 6.69 14.15
C PHE A 100 12.35 6.83 15.64
N GLY A 101 11.71 5.82 16.24
CA GLY A 101 11.40 5.79 17.67
C GLY A 101 12.66 5.82 18.53
N GLY A 102 13.67 5.02 18.17
CA GLY A 102 14.95 4.97 18.89
C GLY A 102 15.71 6.31 18.87
N ILE A 103 15.84 6.94 17.69
CA ILE A 103 16.50 8.24 17.58
C ILE A 103 15.72 9.32 18.33
N SER A 104 14.38 9.29 18.25
CA SER A 104 13.53 10.28 18.93
C SER A 104 13.63 10.16 20.45
N LEU A 105 13.64 8.94 20.99
CA LEU A 105 13.87 8.68 22.41
C LEU A 105 15.26 9.12 22.86
N PHE A 106 16.30 8.81 22.06
CA PHE A 106 17.67 9.22 22.37
C PHE A 106 17.82 10.74 22.41
N ARG A 107 17.21 11.45 21.45
CA ARG A 107 17.17 12.93 21.42
C ARG A 107 16.36 13.55 22.54
N TRP A 108 15.41 12.82 23.12
CA TRP A 108 14.66 13.30 24.27
C TRP A 108 15.43 13.12 25.59
N LEU A 109 16.32 12.12 25.67
CA LEU A 109 17.11 11.83 26.87
C LEU A 109 18.34 12.75 27.03
N ILE A 110 18.82 13.35 25.93
CA ILE A 110 19.97 14.29 25.88
C ILE A 110 19.48 15.73 25.97
#